data_AF-A0A2W4T4Q5-F1
#
_entry.id   AF-A0A2W4T4Q5-F1
#
_cell.length_a   1.000
_cell.length_b   1.000
_cell.length_c   1.000
_cell.angle_alpha   90.00
_cell.angle_beta   90.00
_cell.angle_gamma   90.00
#
_symmetry.space_group_name_H-M   'P 1'
#
loop_
_entity.id
_entity.type
_entity.pdbx_description
1 polymer ?
#
loop_
_entity_poly.entity_id
_entity_poly.type
_entity_poly.pdbx_seq_one_letter_code
_entity_poly.pdbx_strand_id
1 'polypeptide(L)' 'MLQAIEAEVSKQGIIKFCEPLQLERGYRAIVTLVEPIESSDEPLPSDEDLEMAYRNANHETDSTWECAIADGLSDEAW' A
#
# COMPACT_ATOMS: atom_id res chain seq x y z
N MET A 1 16.80 13.90 -7.81
CA MET A 1 16.28 13.23 -9.03
C MET A 1 16.16 11.76 -8.67
N LEU A 2 14.96 11.20 -8.69
CA LEU A 2 14.73 9.78 -8.40
C LEU A 2 14.83 9.03 -9.72
N GLN A 3 15.69 8.01 -9.79
CA GLN A 3 15.81 7.15 -10.95
C GLN A 3 15.13 5.82 -10.60
N ALA A 4 14.10 5.46 -11.37
CA ALA A 4 13.55 4.12 -11.36
C ALA A 4 14.46 3.24 -12.22
N ILE A 5 14.78 2.04 -11.74
CA ILE A 5 15.66 1.10 -12.43
C ILE A 5 15.00 -0.26 -12.37
N GLU A 6 14.83 -0.86 -13.55
CA GLU A 6 14.30 -2.20 -13.66
C GLU A 6 15.38 -3.23 -13.34
N ALA A 7 15.02 -4.19 -12.50
CA ALA A 7 15.87 -5.30 -12.13
C ALA A 7 15.08 -6.60 -12.14
N GLU A 8 15.69 -7.64 -12.70
CA GLU A 8 15.18 -9.00 -12.63
C GLU A 8 15.74 -9.70 -11.38
N VAL A 9 14.87 -10.38 -10.64
CA VAL A 9 15.26 -11.19 -9.48
C VAL A 9 15.12 -12.67 -9.85
N SER A 10 16.22 -13.41 -9.83
CA SER A 10 16.20 -14.84 -10.10
C SER A 10 15.54 -15.62 -8.96
N LYS A 11 15.12 -16.86 -9.23
CA LYS A 11 14.61 -17.79 -8.20
C LYS A 11 15.62 -18.09 -7.10
N GLN A 12 16.91 -17.82 -7.31
CA GLN A 12 17.97 -17.96 -6.30
C GLN A 12 18.28 -16.64 -5.58
N GLY A 13 17.49 -15.58 -5.78
CA GLY A 13 17.69 -14.26 -5.16
C GLY A 13 18.78 -13.41 -5.80
N ILE A 14 19.22 -13.74 -7.02
CA ILE A 14 20.23 -12.96 -7.75
C ILE A 14 19.52 -11.80 -8.43
N ILE A 15 19.90 -10.57 -8.08
CA ILE A 15 19.37 -9.34 -8.69
C ILE A 15 20.25 -8.97 -9.90
N LYS A 16 19.64 -8.84 -11.07
CA LYS A 16 20.28 -8.33 -12.28
C LYS A 16 19.62 -7.05 -12.71
N PHE A 17 20.40 -5.99 -12.85
CA PHE A 17 19.90 -4.72 -13.40
C PHE A 17 19.78 -4.85 -14.93
N CYS A 18 18.62 -4.48 -15.47
CA CYS A 18 18.36 -4.51 -16.91
C CYS A 18 19.10 -3.38 -17.64
N GLU A 19 19.37 -2.28 -16.93
CA GLU A 19 20.09 -1.13 -17.45
C GLU A 19 21.37 -0.84 -16.64
N PRO A 20 22.45 -0.40 -17.30
CA PRO A 20 23.66 -0.02 -16.61
C PRO A 20 23.43 1.25 -15.78
N LEU A 21 23.55 1.12 -14.47
CA LEU A 21 23.62 2.24 -13.54
C LEU A 21 24.80 3.16 -13.93
N GLN A 22 24.53 4.45 -14.14
CA GLN A 22 25.57 5.46 -14.28
C GLN A 22 26.23 5.67 -12.91
N LEU A 23 27.21 4.81 -12.60
CA LEU A 23 27.95 4.75 -11.35
C LEU A 23 29.04 5.83 -11.31
N GLU A 24 28.66 7.12 -11.39
CA GLU A 24 29.62 8.20 -11.10
C GLU A 24 29.91 8.31 -9.59
N ARG A 25 29.08 7.69 -8.73
CA ARG A 25 29.23 7.66 -7.27
C ARG A 25 28.82 6.28 -6.73
N GLY A 26 29.37 5.91 -5.57
CA GLY A 26 28.93 4.72 -4.86
C GLY A 26 27.53 4.94 -4.28
N TYR A 27 26.57 4.11 -4.69
CA TYR A 27 25.20 4.16 -4.20
C TYR A 27 24.92 2.96 -3.29
N ARG A 28 24.09 3.17 -2.26
CA ARG A 28 23.50 2.11 -1.44
C ARG A 28 22.01 2.10 -1.71
N ALA A 29 21.53 1.04 -2.35
CA ALA A 29 20.10 0.82 -2.55
C ALA A 29 19.54 -0.07 -1.43
N ILE A 30 18.33 0.25 -0.98
CA ILE A 30 17.52 -0.64 -0.14
C ILE A 30 16.52 -1.29 -1.09
N VAL A 31 16.62 -2.61 -1.26
CA VAL A 31 15.68 -3.38 -2.06
C VAL A 31 14.67 -4.00 -1.13
N THR A 32 13.42 -3.59 -1.23
CA THR A 32 12.31 -4.25 -0.54
C THR A 32 11.77 -5.33 -1.45
N LEU A 33 11.98 -6.59 -1.08
CA LEU A 33 11.25 -7.70 -1.66
C LEU A 33 9.81 -7.59 -1.16
N VAL A 34 8.92 -7.10 -2.02
CA VAL A 34 7.49 -7.25 -1.80
C VAL A 34 7.21 -8.72 -2.10
N GLU A 35 6.71 -9.47 -1.11
CA GLU A 35 6.22 -10.82 -1.37
C GLU A 35 5.26 -10.72 -2.58
N PRO A 36 5.34 -11.65 -3.56
CA PRO A 36 4.30 -11.70 -4.57
C PRO A 36 3.01 -11.78 -3.78
N ILE A 37 2.11 -10.81 -4.00
CA ILE A 37 0.71 -10.97 -3.59
C ILE A 37 0.38 -12.33 -4.16
N GLU A 38 0.25 -13.34 -3.29
CA GLU A 38 -0.25 -14.64 -3.71
C GLU A 38 -1.46 -14.27 -4.55
N SER A 39 -1.43 -14.67 -5.82
CA SER A 39 -2.51 -14.39 -6.74
C SER A 39 -3.73 -15.00 -6.09
N SER A 40 -4.43 -14.21 -5.28
CA SER A 40 -5.75 -14.53 -4.85
C SER A 40 -6.47 -14.61 -6.17
N ASP A 41 -6.78 -15.83 -6.59
CA ASP A 41 -7.66 -16.08 -7.74
C ASP A 41 -9.04 -15.46 -7.50
N GLU A 42 -9.27 -14.85 -6.34
CA GLU A 42 -10.41 -14.00 -6.09
C GLU A 42 -10.31 -12.74 -6.94
N PRO A 43 -11.28 -12.53 -7.86
CA PRO A 43 -11.35 -11.29 -8.60
C PRO A 43 -11.47 -10.13 -7.62
N LEU A 44 -10.76 -9.03 -7.91
CA LEU A 44 -10.96 -7.78 -7.19
C LEU A 44 -12.47 -7.46 -7.20
N PRO A 45 -13.06 -7.11 -6.04
CA PRO A 45 -14.47 -6.79 -5.98
C PRO A 45 -14.78 -5.65 -6.94
N SER A 46 -15.94 -5.72 -7.60
CA SER A 46 -16.38 -4.64 -8.47
C SER A 46 -16.70 -3.39 -7.64
N ASP A 47 -16.73 -2.22 -8.30
CA ASP A 47 -17.15 -0.97 -7.63
C ASP A 47 -18.55 -1.10 -7.00
N GLU A 48 -19.43 -1.90 -7.61
CA GLU A 48 -20.77 -2.18 -7.11
C GLU A 48 -20.74 -3.06 -5.85
N ASP A 49 -19.87 -4.09 -5.83
CA ASP A 49 -19.66 -4.94 -4.64
C ASP A 49 -19.10 -4.14 -3.47
N LEU A 50 -18.16 -3.23 -3.76
CA LEU A 50 -17.58 -2.33 -2.77
C LEU A 50 -18.64 -1.36 -2.21
N GLU A 51 -19.42 -0.71 -3.08
CA GLU A 51 -20.47 0.22 -2.64
C GLU A 51 -21.52 -0.49 -1.78
N MET A 52 -21.92 -1.71 -2.16
CA MET A 52 -22.87 -2.51 -1.38
C MET A 52 -22.27 -2.92 -0.02
N ALA A 53 -21.00 -3.34 0.01
CA ALA A 53 -20.31 -3.67 1.26
C ALA A 53 -20.22 -2.45 2.20
N TYR A 54 -19.86 -1.29 1.68
CA TYR A 54 -19.84 -0.04 2.45
C TYR A 54 -21.22 0.34 2.97
N ARG A 55 -22.28 0.22 2.14
CA ARG A 55 -23.65 0.47 2.58
C ARG A 55 -24.04 -0.46 3.71
N ASN A 56 -23.76 -1.76 3.60
CA ASN A 56 -24.09 -2.74 4.64
C ASN A 56 -23.35 -2.44 5.96
N ALA A 57 -22.03 -2.19 5.89
CA ALA A 57 -21.24 -1.84 7.07
C ALA A 57 -21.73 -0.54 7.75
N ASN A 58 -22.17 0.44 6.97
CA ASN A 58 -22.68 1.71 7.51
C ASN A 58 -24.01 1.56 8.26
N HIS A 59 -24.81 0.53 7.96
CA HIS A 59 -26.02 0.20 8.73
C HIS A 59 -25.71 -0.49 10.07
N GLU A 60 -24.48 -0.99 10.26
CA GLU A 60 -23.98 -1.55 11.51
C GLU A 60 -23.26 -0.49 12.37
N THR A 61 -23.67 0.78 12.25
CA THR A 61 -23.11 1.86 13.05
C THR A 61 -23.45 1.67 14.53
N ASP A 62 -22.42 1.37 15.34
CA ASP A 62 -22.54 1.24 16.79
C ASP A 62 -22.54 2.63 17.44
N SER A 63 -23.68 2.98 18.05
CA SER A 63 -23.90 4.23 18.79
C SER A 63 -22.84 4.52 19.87
N THR A 64 -22.10 3.51 20.31
CA THR A 64 -20.99 3.66 21.26
C THR A 64 -19.86 4.53 20.69
N TRP A 65 -19.64 4.49 19.37
CA TRP A 65 -18.61 5.29 18.70
C TRP A 65 -19.03 6.74 18.47
N GLU A 66 -20.33 7.05 18.48
CA GLU A 66 -20.81 8.43 18.38
C GLU A 66 -20.33 9.28 19.57
N CYS A 67 -20.19 8.69 20.75
CA CYS A 67 -19.67 9.39 21.93
C CYS A 67 -18.19 9.79 21.79
N ALA A 68 -17.40 9.10 20.95
CA ALA A 68 -15.98 9.36 20.75
C ALA A 68 -15.69 10.33 19.59
N ILE A 69 -16.72 10.78 18.85
CA ILE A 69 -16.54 11.61 17.64
C ILE A 69 -15.89 12.98 17.91
N ALA A 70 -15.96 13.45 19.15
CA ALA A 70 -15.43 14.74 19.59
C ALA A 70 -14.18 14.61 20.48
N ASP A 71 -13.68 13.38 20.70
CA ASP A 71 -12.48 13.18 21.50
C ASP A 71 -11.27 13.81 20.80
N GLY A 72 -10.63 14.78 21.47
CA GLY A 72 -9.47 15.49 20.94
C GLY A 72 -9.77 16.74 20.10
N LEU A 73 -11.05 17.10 19.89
CA LEU A 73 -11.46 18.38 19.30
C LEU A 73 -11.61 19.47 20.37
N SER A 74 -10.70 19.54 21.35
CA SER A 74 -10.71 20.64 22.32
C SER A 74 -10.40 21.97 21.61
N ASP A 75 -11.06 23.02 22.06
CA ASP A 75 -11.04 24.39 21.50
C ASP A 75 -9.67 25.11 21.53
N GLU A 76 -8.57 24.40 21.76
CA GLU A 76 -7.21 24.96 21.88
C GLU A 76 -6.44 24.98 20.54
N ALA A 77 -7.07 24.56 19.43
CA ALA A 77 -6.45 24.46 18.12
C ALA A 77 -6.98 25.46 17.07
N TRP A 78 -7.44 26.65 17.50
CA TRP A 78 -7.77 27.76 16.61
C TRP A 78 -6.93 29.01 16.87
#